data_AF-A0A919CM96-F1
#
_entry.id   AF-A0A919CM96-F1
#
_cell.length_a   1.000
_cell.length_b   1.000
_cell.length_c   1.000
_cell.angle_alpha   90.00
_cell.angle_beta   90.00
_cell.angle_gamma   90.00
#
_symmetry.space_group_name_H-M   'P 1'
#
loop_
_entity.id
_entity.type
_entity.pdbx_description
1 polymer ?
#
loop_
_entity_poly.entity_id
_entity_poly.type
_entity_poly.pdbx_seq_one_letter_code
_entity_poly.pdbx_strand_id
1 'polypeptide(L)'
;MSVKPVPYRPAHEPMPALSDHTLVRPVGSVPEPVCPFTGDAARLWQTAAAAERGALSVLELAAHARMSRGAVVVAVTELVRQNQARVSRPMADPVLTHLSDNLGPTYYDPALVSAKVLVLGSRERMRDRFITANAAAVRVWESAPARPGQQTCLSMARMRLAMVELCLLSVSDPAEWPTLWPGAVRDAYAAVVVTTAHTWQQEKDLVDAARNHGLPVQLVVDHSRGPGPDLNALTAGLGLAPDQVTLCDVDSGSGSYGAVRDVVHRSCRLSPVPRTSVPEPC
;
A
#
# COMPACT_ATOMS: atom_id res chain seq x y z
N MET A 1 -29.55 38.07 -3.07
CA MET A 1 -29.30 37.02 -2.04
C MET A 1 -28.63 35.85 -2.73
N SER A 2 -27.37 35.54 -2.37
CA SER A 2 -26.64 34.41 -2.95
C SER A 2 -27.07 33.13 -2.21
N VAL A 3 -27.81 32.26 -2.89
CA VAL A 3 -28.15 30.93 -2.37
C VAL A 3 -26.86 30.12 -2.42
N LYS A 4 -26.22 29.90 -1.27
CA LYS A 4 -25.13 28.94 -1.19
C LYS A 4 -25.70 27.58 -1.61
N PRO A 5 -25.16 26.92 -2.65
CA PRO A 5 -25.64 25.61 -3.04
C PRO A 5 -25.49 24.65 -1.85
N VAL A 6 -26.57 23.95 -1.52
CA VAL A 6 -26.54 22.91 -0.50
C VAL A 6 -25.57 21.82 -0.99
N PRO A 7 -24.58 21.39 -0.19
CA PRO A 7 -23.68 20.33 -0.59
C PRO A 7 -24.49 19.08 -0.94
N TYR A 8 -24.22 18.49 -2.10
CA TYR A 8 -24.82 17.21 -2.48
C TYR A 8 -24.53 16.17 -1.40
N ARG A 9 -25.58 15.65 -0.77
CA ARG A 9 -25.50 14.47 0.10
C ARG A 9 -26.10 13.30 -0.67
N PRO A 10 -25.32 12.28 -1.01
CA PRO A 10 -25.87 11.08 -1.63
C PRO A 10 -26.90 10.45 -0.68
N ALA A 11 -27.96 9.87 -1.24
CA ALA A 11 -29.03 9.21 -0.47
C ALA A 11 -28.54 8.00 0.33
N HIS A 12 -27.41 7.41 -0.10
CA HIS A 12 -26.71 6.35 0.60
C HIS A 12 -25.25 6.75 0.80
N GLU A 13 -24.71 6.42 1.97
CA GLU A 13 -23.30 6.61 2.26
C GLU A 13 -22.48 5.75 1.27
N PRO A 14 -21.50 6.34 0.55
CA PRO A 14 -20.67 5.56 -0.36
C PRO A 14 -19.89 4.50 0.42
N MET A 15 -19.84 3.27 -0.11
CA MET A 15 -18.98 2.24 0.47
C MET A 15 -17.51 2.70 0.44
N PRO A 16 -16.70 2.33 1.46
CA PRO A 16 -15.30 2.69 1.49
C PRO A 16 -14.56 2.06 0.31
N ALA A 17 -13.63 2.81 -0.29
CA ALA A 17 -12.77 2.28 -1.34
C ALA A 17 -11.80 1.26 -0.71
N LEU A 18 -11.94 -0.01 -1.11
CA LEU A 18 -11.05 -1.08 -0.66
C LEU A 18 -9.88 -1.24 -1.61
N SER A 19 -8.68 -1.39 -1.07
CA SER A 19 -7.43 -1.62 -1.80
C SER A 19 -6.60 -2.70 -1.12
N ASP A 20 -5.49 -3.11 -1.75
CA ASP A 20 -4.64 -4.21 -1.28
C ASP A 20 -4.18 -4.07 0.18
N HIS A 21 -3.96 -2.82 0.62
CA HIS A 21 -3.46 -2.48 1.96
C HIS A 21 -4.56 -2.15 2.98
N THR A 22 -5.83 -2.14 2.57
CA THR A 22 -6.95 -1.87 3.47
C THR A 22 -7.03 -2.98 4.52
N LEU A 23 -6.85 -2.63 5.79
CA LEU A 23 -6.98 -3.58 6.90
C LEU A 23 -8.44 -3.86 7.14
N VAL A 24 -8.75 -5.10 7.46
CA VAL A 24 -10.09 -5.61 7.73
C VAL A 24 -10.06 -6.23 9.12
N ARG A 25 -10.88 -5.69 10.01
CA ARG A 25 -11.12 -6.23 11.35
C ARG A 25 -12.53 -6.80 11.40
N PRO A 26 -12.70 -8.08 11.75
CA PRO A 26 -14.02 -8.64 11.97
C PRO A 26 -14.65 -8.02 13.21
N VAL A 27 -15.95 -7.76 13.13
CA VAL A 27 -16.77 -7.30 14.26
C VAL A 27 -18.08 -8.08 14.27
N GLY A 28 -18.76 -8.11 15.41
CA GLY A 28 -20.05 -8.80 15.54
C GLY A 28 -19.94 -10.32 15.42
N SER A 29 -20.99 -10.94 14.91
CA SER A 29 -21.07 -12.40 14.71
C SER A 29 -20.51 -12.81 13.35
N VAL A 30 -20.01 -14.05 13.28
CA VAL A 30 -19.63 -14.67 12.01
C VAL A 30 -20.83 -14.67 11.04
N PRO A 31 -20.64 -14.38 9.74
CA PRO A 31 -21.69 -14.49 8.74
C PRO A 31 -22.22 -15.92 8.63
N GLU A 32 -23.53 -16.09 8.52
CA GLU A 32 -24.12 -17.39 8.23
C GLU A 32 -23.90 -17.77 6.74
N PRO A 33 -23.34 -18.94 6.44
CA PRO A 33 -23.04 -19.36 5.07
C PRO A 33 -24.29 -19.92 4.38
N VAL A 34 -25.19 -19.03 3.95
CA VAL A 34 -26.44 -19.40 3.26
C VAL A 34 -26.21 -19.74 1.78
N CYS A 35 -25.12 -19.25 1.18
CA CYS A 35 -24.75 -19.48 -0.22
C CYS A 35 -23.21 -19.45 -0.39
N PRO A 36 -22.65 -19.84 -1.56
CA PRO A 36 -21.21 -19.85 -1.76
C PRO A 36 -20.53 -18.51 -1.46
N PHE A 37 -21.17 -17.39 -1.83
CA PHE A 37 -20.66 -16.05 -1.57
C PHE A 37 -20.56 -15.71 -0.06
N THR A 38 -21.60 -16.06 0.71
CA THR A 38 -21.58 -15.86 2.17
C THR A 38 -20.66 -16.88 2.86
N GLY A 39 -20.44 -18.05 2.24
CA GLY A 39 -19.39 -19.00 2.63
C GLY A 39 -17.98 -18.41 2.51
N ASP A 40 -17.66 -17.76 1.39
CA ASP A 40 -16.39 -17.05 1.24
C ASP A 40 -16.25 -15.91 2.25
N ALA A 41 -17.31 -15.12 2.46
CA ALA A 41 -17.32 -14.05 3.47
C ALA A 41 -17.10 -14.59 4.89
N ALA A 42 -17.75 -15.69 5.27
CA ALA A 42 -17.56 -16.34 6.56
C ALA A 42 -16.12 -16.86 6.74
N ARG A 43 -15.53 -17.46 5.70
CA ARG A 43 -14.13 -17.91 5.71
C ARG A 43 -13.17 -16.74 5.91
N LEU A 44 -13.37 -15.64 5.20
CA LEU A 44 -12.55 -14.43 5.34
C LEU A 44 -12.69 -13.80 6.72
N TRP A 45 -13.91 -13.74 7.26
CA TRP A 45 -14.18 -13.27 8.62
C TRP A 45 -13.41 -14.10 9.66
N GLN A 46 -13.50 -15.43 9.58
CA GLN A 46 -12.79 -16.34 10.48
C GLN A 46 -11.26 -16.20 10.37
N THR A 47 -10.75 -16.06 9.15
CA THR A 47 -9.32 -15.84 8.89
C THR A 47 -8.85 -14.54 9.52
N ALA A 48 -9.61 -13.46 9.37
CA ALA A 48 -9.29 -12.17 10.00
C ALA A 48 -9.40 -12.23 11.53
N ALA A 49 -10.35 -13.01 12.07
CA ALA A 49 -10.59 -13.12 13.51
C ALA A 49 -9.49 -13.92 14.22
N ALA A 50 -8.90 -14.88 13.51
CA ALA A 50 -7.76 -15.66 14.00
C ALA A 50 -6.41 -14.92 13.89
N ALA A 51 -6.38 -13.72 13.29
CA ALA A 51 -5.13 -12.99 13.10
C ALA A 51 -4.61 -12.41 14.42
N GLU A 52 -3.33 -12.67 14.73
CA GLU A 52 -2.67 -12.20 15.96
C GLU A 52 -2.73 -10.67 16.13
N ARG A 53 -2.67 -9.93 15.01
CA ARG A 53 -2.74 -8.46 15.00
C ARG A 53 -4.17 -7.91 15.03
N GLY A 54 -5.19 -8.77 15.13
CA GLY A 54 -6.61 -8.41 15.17
C GLY A 54 -7.15 -7.74 13.90
N ALA A 55 -6.38 -7.77 12.81
CA ALA A 55 -6.77 -7.33 11.48
C ALA A 55 -5.79 -7.89 10.43
N LEU A 56 -6.32 -8.16 9.23
CA LEU A 56 -5.55 -8.50 8.04
C LEU A 56 -5.88 -7.54 6.91
N SER A 57 -4.90 -7.17 6.12
CA SER A 57 -5.09 -6.47 4.86
C SER A 57 -5.85 -7.32 3.84
N VAL A 58 -6.49 -6.67 2.85
CA VAL A 58 -7.15 -7.36 1.72
C VAL A 58 -6.21 -8.35 1.03
N LEU A 59 -4.94 -8.00 0.83
CA LEU A 59 -4.00 -8.90 0.17
C LEU A 59 -3.53 -10.06 1.08
N GLU A 60 -3.36 -9.83 2.40
CA GLU A 60 -3.13 -10.92 3.35
C GLU A 60 -4.31 -11.90 3.35
N LEU A 61 -5.55 -11.40 3.38
CA LEU A 61 -6.76 -12.21 3.26
C LEU A 61 -6.78 -13.02 1.97
N ALA A 62 -6.45 -12.41 0.83
CA ALA A 62 -6.36 -13.10 -0.45
C ALA A 62 -5.33 -14.23 -0.42
N ALA A 63 -4.15 -14.00 0.18
CA ALA A 63 -3.12 -15.01 0.34
C ALA A 63 -3.56 -16.18 1.24
N HIS A 64 -4.13 -15.89 2.41
CA HIS A 64 -4.57 -16.91 3.36
C HIS A 64 -5.75 -17.73 2.84
N ALA A 65 -6.72 -17.09 2.20
CA ALA A 65 -7.90 -17.75 1.65
C ALA A 65 -7.67 -18.35 0.26
N ARG A 66 -6.50 -18.13 -0.35
CA ARG A 66 -6.15 -18.53 -1.74
C ARG A 66 -7.20 -18.05 -2.76
N MET A 67 -7.60 -16.79 -2.62
CA MET A 67 -8.58 -16.13 -3.48
C MET A 67 -7.91 -15.05 -4.32
N SER A 68 -8.51 -14.67 -5.45
CA SER A 68 -8.10 -13.46 -6.16
C SER A 68 -8.42 -12.22 -5.32
N ARG A 69 -7.65 -11.14 -5.52
CA ARG A 69 -7.91 -9.88 -4.79
C ARG A 69 -9.31 -9.34 -5.05
N GLY A 70 -9.78 -9.46 -6.29
CA GLY A 70 -11.13 -9.04 -6.67
C GLY A 70 -12.22 -9.76 -5.86
N ALA A 71 -12.10 -11.08 -5.69
CA ALA A 71 -13.07 -11.84 -4.91
C ALA A 71 -13.05 -11.45 -3.42
N VAL A 72 -11.86 -11.22 -2.85
CA VAL A 72 -11.73 -10.73 -1.47
C VAL A 72 -12.34 -9.34 -1.30
N VAL A 73 -12.08 -8.41 -2.23
CA VAL A 73 -12.66 -7.06 -2.19
C VAL A 73 -14.18 -7.11 -2.18
N VAL A 74 -14.81 -7.94 -3.02
CA VAL A 74 -16.27 -8.07 -3.06
C VAL A 74 -16.81 -8.66 -1.76
N ALA A 75 -16.19 -9.73 -1.25
CA ALA A 75 -16.63 -10.36 0.01
C ALA A 75 -16.43 -9.43 1.23
N VAL A 76 -15.32 -8.69 1.31
CA VAL A 76 -15.09 -7.70 2.36
C VAL A 76 -16.09 -6.55 2.27
N THR A 77 -16.40 -6.09 1.05
CA THR A 77 -17.44 -5.07 0.83
C THR A 77 -18.77 -5.53 1.45
N GLU A 78 -19.13 -6.80 1.28
CA GLU A 78 -20.33 -7.36 1.89
C GLU A 78 -20.26 -7.43 3.42
N LEU A 79 -19.14 -7.89 3.97
CA LEU A 79 -18.92 -7.92 5.43
C LEU A 79 -19.08 -6.52 6.04
N VAL A 80 -18.53 -5.49 5.38
CA VAL A 80 -18.66 -4.10 5.81
C VAL A 80 -20.12 -3.63 5.71
N ARG A 81 -20.78 -3.95 4.59
CA ARG A 81 -22.19 -3.61 4.36
C ARG A 81 -23.12 -4.21 5.41
N GLN A 82 -22.82 -5.43 5.88
CA GLN A 82 -23.56 -6.12 6.93
C GLN A 82 -23.11 -5.77 8.36
N ASN A 83 -22.21 -4.80 8.55
CA ASN A 83 -21.62 -4.47 9.85
C ASN A 83 -20.92 -5.63 10.56
N GLN A 84 -20.38 -6.58 9.80
CA GLN A 84 -19.59 -7.72 10.28
C GLN A 84 -18.09 -7.49 10.14
N ALA A 85 -17.69 -6.40 9.49
CA ALA A 85 -16.30 -5.94 9.46
C ALA A 85 -16.22 -4.41 9.56
N ARG A 86 -15.08 -3.94 10.06
CA ARG A 86 -14.62 -2.55 9.98
C ARG A 86 -13.30 -2.51 9.23
N VAL A 87 -13.04 -1.40 8.54
CA VAL A 87 -11.84 -1.26 7.70
C VAL A 87 -10.95 -0.11 8.13
N SER A 88 -9.66 -0.18 7.79
CA SER A 88 -8.76 0.97 7.97
C SER A 88 -9.13 2.12 7.06
N ARG A 89 -8.84 3.33 7.53
CA ARG A 89 -8.81 4.50 6.65
C ARG A 89 -7.53 4.44 5.81
N PRO A 90 -7.61 4.64 4.47
CA PRO A 90 -6.42 4.79 3.66
C PRO A 90 -5.72 6.09 4.05
N MET A 91 -4.42 6.01 4.35
CA MET A 91 -3.56 7.18 4.48
C MET A 91 -3.14 7.63 3.06
N ALA A 92 -4.10 8.06 2.24
CA ALA A 92 -3.82 8.76 1.00
C ALA A 92 -3.63 10.26 1.28
N ASP A 93 -3.06 11.00 0.32
CA ASP A 93 -2.80 12.45 0.37
C ASP A 93 -3.85 13.22 1.21
N PRO A 94 -3.44 14.11 2.15
CA PRO A 94 -4.34 14.94 2.95
C PRO A 94 -5.45 15.64 2.17
N VAL A 95 -5.20 16.00 0.91
CA VAL A 95 -6.20 16.58 0.02
C VAL A 95 -7.38 15.62 -0.21
N LEU A 96 -7.13 14.31 -0.27
CA LEU A 96 -8.15 13.26 -0.31
C LEU A 96 -8.72 12.92 1.08
N THR A 97 -7.99 13.21 2.15
CA THR A 97 -8.49 13.07 3.53
C THR A 97 -9.69 14.00 3.77
N HIS A 98 -9.63 15.25 3.27
CA HIS A 98 -10.76 16.18 3.32
C HIS A 98 -12.01 15.75 2.52
N LEU A 99 -11.85 14.94 1.47
CA LEU A 99 -12.96 14.36 0.71
C LEU A 99 -13.53 13.11 1.38
N SER A 100 -12.69 12.32 2.05
CA SER A 100 -13.09 11.15 2.82
C SER A 100 -13.67 11.48 4.19
N ASP A 101 -13.43 12.68 4.73
CA ASP A 101 -14.09 13.22 5.93
C ASP A 101 -15.62 13.41 5.75
N ASN A 102 -16.13 13.32 4.51
CA ASN A 102 -17.58 13.31 4.22
C ASN A 102 -18.18 11.90 4.15
N LEU A 103 -17.36 10.85 4.25
CA LEU A 103 -17.83 9.48 4.49
C LEU A 103 -18.09 9.35 6.00
N GLY A 104 -19.25 8.84 6.37
CA GLY A 104 -19.63 8.67 7.76
C GLY A 104 -18.65 7.78 8.54
N PRO A 105 -18.61 7.92 9.87
CA PRO A 105 -17.72 7.15 10.73
C PRO A 105 -18.10 5.66 10.83
N THR A 106 -19.08 5.19 10.07
CA THR A 106 -19.76 3.90 10.27
C THR A 106 -18.93 2.71 9.79
N TYR A 107 -18.17 2.84 8.71
CA TYR A 107 -17.41 1.73 8.12
C TYR A 107 -15.98 1.59 8.65
N TYR A 108 -15.41 2.69 9.13
CA TYR A 108 -14.01 2.74 9.52
C TYR A 108 -13.80 2.43 10.98
N ASP A 109 -12.73 1.70 11.28
CA ASP A 109 -12.24 1.56 12.65
C ASP A 109 -11.22 2.66 12.95
N PRO A 110 -11.44 3.52 13.96
CA PRO A 110 -10.53 4.62 14.28
C PRO A 110 -9.15 4.14 14.77
N ALA A 111 -9.04 2.89 15.25
CA ALA A 111 -7.77 2.31 15.66
C ALA A 111 -7.01 1.65 14.49
N LEU A 112 -7.57 1.65 13.27
CA LEU A 112 -6.93 1.10 12.08
C LEU A 112 -6.53 2.20 11.10
N VAL A 113 -5.23 2.40 10.96
CA VAL A 113 -4.62 3.28 9.95
C VAL A 113 -3.60 2.46 9.17
N SER A 114 -3.74 2.46 7.85
CA SER A 114 -2.76 1.83 6.97
C SER A 114 -2.34 2.73 5.82
N ALA A 115 -1.11 2.54 5.37
CA ALA A 115 -0.57 3.19 4.19
C ALA A 115 0.15 2.16 3.30
N LYS A 116 0.12 2.39 1.99
CA LYS A 116 0.81 1.55 1.02
C LYS A 116 2.07 2.24 0.52
N VAL A 117 3.20 1.54 0.54
CA VAL A 117 4.44 1.96 -0.12
C VAL A 117 4.70 0.97 -1.26
N LEU A 118 4.87 1.48 -2.47
CA LEU A 118 5.25 0.63 -3.60
C LEU A 118 6.73 0.29 -3.52
N VAL A 119 7.06 -0.99 -3.67
CA VAL A 119 8.43 -1.47 -3.85
C VAL A 119 8.61 -1.82 -5.31
N LEU A 120 9.41 -1.01 -6.00
CA LEU A 120 9.68 -1.10 -7.43
C LEU A 120 11.15 -1.50 -7.65
N GLY A 121 11.44 -1.91 -8.87
CA GLY A 121 12.79 -2.24 -9.32
C GLY A 121 12.72 -3.24 -10.47
N SER A 122 13.65 -3.18 -11.42
CA SER A 122 13.69 -4.06 -12.60
C SER A 122 13.83 -5.55 -12.23
N ARG A 123 14.45 -5.86 -11.09
CA ARG A 123 14.75 -7.24 -10.65
C ARG A 123 13.83 -7.71 -9.53
N GLU A 124 12.94 -8.66 -9.83
CA GLU A 124 12.00 -9.25 -8.86
C GLU A 124 12.70 -9.78 -7.60
N ARG A 125 13.74 -10.60 -7.76
CA ARG A 125 14.50 -11.17 -6.63
C ARG A 125 14.98 -10.10 -5.66
N MET A 126 15.33 -8.94 -6.18
CA MET A 126 15.87 -7.86 -5.38
C MET A 126 14.71 -7.17 -4.61
N ARG A 127 13.54 -6.92 -5.25
CA ARG A 127 12.34 -6.41 -4.56
C ARG A 127 11.92 -7.34 -3.42
N ASP A 128 11.94 -8.64 -3.67
CA ASP A 128 11.60 -9.68 -2.69
C ASP A 128 12.55 -9.70 -1.49
N ARG A 129 13.86 -9.55 -1.72
CA ARG A 129 14.86 -9.41 -0.63
C ARG A 129 14.55 -8.20 0.24
N PHE A 130 14.32 -7.04 -0.39
CA PHE A 130 14.00 -5.81 0.34
C PHE A 130 12.72 -5.92 1.18
N ILE A 131 11.66 -6.51 0.61
CA ILE A 131 10.40 -6.75 1.34
C ILE A 131 10.63 -7.69 2.52
N THR A 132 11.29 -8.83 2.29
CA THR A 132 11.50 -9.87 3.30
C THR A 132 12.43 -9.40 4.43
N ALA A 133 13.37 -8.50 4.13
CA ALA A 133 14.23 -7.89 5.14
C ALA A 133 13.46 -6.97 6.10
N ASN A 134 12.32 -6.41 5.67
CA ASN A 134 11.48 -5.56 6.52
C ASN A 134 10.49 -6.36 7.38
N ALA A 135 9.80 -7.35 6.80
CA ALA A 135 8.88 -8.23 7.50
C ALA A 135 8.53 -9.47 6.67
N ALA A 136 7.88 -10.45 7.30
CA ALA A 136 7.33 -11.61 6.61
C ALA A 136 6.36 -11.19 5.50
N ALA A 137 6.57 -11.75 4.31
CA ALA A 137 5.84 -11.36 3.11
C ALA A 137 4.79 -12.40 2.73
N VAL A 138 3.59 -11.94 2.37
CA VAL A 138 2.59 -12.74 1.66
C VAL A 138 2.79 -12.63 0.16
N ARG A 139 2.30 -13.62 -0.58
CA ARG A 139 2.35 -13.68 -2.04
C ARG A 139 0.99 -14.05 -2.60
N VAL A 140 0.55 -13.31 -3.60
CA VAL A 140 -0.70 -13.56 -4.31
C VAL A 140 -0.39 -13.58 -5.80
N TRP A 141 -0.77 -14.68 -6.45
CA TRP A 141 -0.61 -14.85 -7.89
C TRP A 141 -1.86 -14.35 -8.60
N GLU A 142 -1.67 -13.42 -9.52
CA GLU A 142 -2.73 -12.87 -10.36
C GLU A 142 -2.49 -13.26 -11.81
N SER A 143 -3.58 -13.54 -12.52
CA SER A 143 -3.56 -13.87 -13.94
C SER A 143 -4.06 -12.67 -14.75
N ALA A 144 -3.45 -12.40 -15.91
CA ALA A 144 -3.97 -11.38 -16.82
C ALA A 144 -5.15 -11.98 -17.62
N PRO A 145 -6.35 -11.39 -17.58
CA PRO A 145 -7.44 -11.82 -18.45
C PRO A 145 -7.06 -11.73 -19.94
N ALA A 146 -6.27 -10.72 -20.29
CA ALA A 146 -5.81 -10.46 -21.65
C ALA A 146 -4.66 -11.37 -22.12
N ARG A 147 -4.03 -12.14 -21.21
CA ARG A 147 -2.90 -13.03 -21.52
C ARG A 147 -3.08 -14.36 -20.77
N PRO A 148 -3.95 -15.26 -21.26
CA PRO A 148 -4.22 -16.54 -20.62
C PRO A 148 -2.94 -17.34 -20.39
N GLY A 149 -2.78 -17.90 -19.19
CA GLY A 149 -1.58 -18.66 -18.80
C GLY A 149 -0.41 -17.82 -18.31
N GLN A 150 -0.43 -16.49 -18.49
CA GLN A 150 0.55 -15.62 -17.86
C GLN A 150 0.09 -15.26 -16.45
N GLN A 151 1.02 -15.35 -15.49
CA GLN A 151 0.79 -14.98 -14.10
C GLN A 151 1.86 -14.00 -13.62
N THR A 152 1.50 -13.18 -12.66
CA THR A 152 2.42 -12.31 -11.92
C THR A 152 2.19 -12.47 -10.42
N CYS A 153 3.27 -12.33 -9.66
CA CYS A 153 3.23 -12.38 -8.21
C CYS A 153 3.20 -10.96 -7.65
N LEU A 154 2.15 -10.66 -6.89
CA LEU A 154 2.12 -9.54 -5.97
C LEU A 154 2.70 -10.03 -4.64
N SER A 155 3.74 -9.36 -4.14
CA SER A 155 4.29 -9.65 -2.82
C SER A 155 4.09 -8.47 -1.89
N MET A 156 3.69 -8.73 -0.64
CA MET A 156 3.53 -7.66 0.33
C MET A 156 4.00 -8.06 1.71
N ALA A 157 4.75 -7.18 2.34
CA ALA A 157 5.07 -7.29 3.76
C ALA A 157 4.36 -6.18 4.54
N ARG A 158 3.93 -6.49 5.76
CA ARG A 158 3.29 -5.54 6.67
C ARG A 158 4.17 -5.26 7.88
N MET A 159 4.63 -4.02 7.98
CA MET A 159 5.46 -3.53 9.06
C MET A 159 4.78 -2.38 9.79
N ARG A 160 5.17 -2.14 11.05
CA ARG A 160 4.65 -1.03 11.82
C ARG A 160 5.67 0.10 11.88
N LEU A 161 5.22 1.32 11.53
CA LEU A 161 5.99 2.54 11.73
C LEU A 161 5.16 3.48 12.61
N ALA A 162 5.59 3.64 13.87
CA ALA A 162 4.84 4.31 14.92
C ALA A 162 3.40 3.74 15.08
N MET A 163 2.37 4.55 14.81
CA MET A 163 0.96 4.18 14.94
C MET A 163 0.31 3.74 13.62
N VAL A 164 1.08 3.62 12.54
CA VAL A 164 0.58 3.27 11.20
C VAL A 164 1.10 1.91 10.78
N GLU A 165 0.21 1.07 10.24
CA GLU A 165 0.58 -0.18 9.56
C GLU A 165 0.97 0.14 8.11
N LEU A 166 2.25 -0.01 7.79
CA LEU A 166 2.78 0.18 6.44
C LEU A 166 2.77 -1.15 5.70
N CYS A 167 2.15 -1.14 4.52
CA CYS A 167 2.11 -2.27 3.60
C CYS A 167 3.08 -1.99 2.45
N LEU A 168 4.20 -2.74 2.42
CA LEU A 168 5.20 -2.67 1.36
C LEU A 168 4.75 -3.58 0.22
N LEU A 169 4.23 -3.03 -0.87
CA LEU A 169 3.70 -3.80 -1.99
C LEU A 169 4.68 -3.82 -3.16
N SER A 170 5.21 -4.99 -3.49
CA SER A 170 5.91 -5.26 -4.75
C SER A 170 4.92 -5.68 -5.82
N VAL A 171 5.03 -5.02 -6.97
CA VAL A 171 4.29 -5.34 -8.19
C VAL A 171 5.27 -5.53 -9.34
N SER A 172 4.85 -6.28 -10.37
CA SER A 172 5.61 -6.36 -11.63
C SER A 172 5.75 -5.00 -12.30
N ASP A 173 6.72 -4.90 -13.20
CA ASP A 173 6.97 -3.70 -13.99
C ASP A 173 5.68 -3.23 -14.69
N PRO A 174 5.33 -1.92 -14.63
CA PRO A 174 4.17 -1.37 -15.31
C PRO A 174 4.15 -1.66 -16.82
N ALA A 175 5.31 -1.77 -17.47
CA ALA A 175 5.42 -2.10 -18.89
C ALA A 175 5.06 -3.58 -19.17
N GLU A 176 5.38 -4.48 -18.24
CA GLU A 176 5.04 -5.91 -18.37
C GLU A 176 3.56 -6.17 -18.07
N TRP A 177 3.03 -5.49 -17.03
CA TRP A 177 1.70 -5.70 -16.45
C TRP A 177 0.89 -4.41 -16.28
N PRO A 178 0.57 -3.69 -17.38
CA PRO A 178 -0.09 -2.39 -17.31
C PRO A 178 -1.48 -2.42 -16.69
N THR A 179 -2.18 -3.56 -16.73
CA THR A 179 -3.53 -3.71 -16.16
C THR A 179 -3.54 -3.71 -14.63
N LEU A 180 -2.43 -4.08 -13.98
CA LEU A 180 -2.31 -4.04 -12.52
C LEU A 180 -1.89 -2.68 -11.99
N TRP A 181 -1.18 -1.91 -12.81
CA TRP A 181 -0.56 -0.66 -12.41
C TRP A 181 -1.56 0.36 -11.81
N PRO A 182 -2.74 0.63 -12.40
CA PRO A 182 -3.70 1.56 -11.81
C PRO A 182 -4.13 1.16 -10.39
N GLY A 183 -4.35 -0.12 -10.13
CA GLY A 183 -4.70 -0.61 -8.79
C GLY A 183 -3.51 -0.55 -7.81
N ALA A 184 -2.30 -0.80 -8.32
CA ALA A 184 -1.07 -0.73 -7.54
C ALA A 184 -0.78 0.71 -7.07
N VAL A 185 -0.85 1.70 -7.96
CA VAL A 185 -0.56 3.11 -7.62
C VAL A 185 -1.68 3.80 -6.87
N ARG A 186 -2.94 3.35 -7.04
CA ARG A 186 -4.08 3.94 -6.32
C ARG A 186 -3.84 3.83 -4.82
N ASP A 187 -3.95 4.95 -4.11
CA ASP A 187 -3.76 5.03 -2.65
C ASP A 187 -2.33 4.69 -2.18
N ALA A 188 -1.34 4.66 -3.09
CA ALA A 188 0.07 4.57 -2.70
C ALA A 188 0.53 5.90 -2.09
N TYR A 189 1.20 5.82 -0.95
CA TYR A 189 1.71 6.96 -0.19
C TYR A 189 3.11 7.40 -0.64
N ALA A 190 3.91 6.44 -1.11
CA ALA A 190 5.26 6.64 -1.60
C ALA A 190 5.69 5.46 -2.48
N ALA A 191 6.83 5.63 -3.15
CA ALA A 191 7.51 4.55 -3.85
C ALA A 191 8.96 4.43 -3.38
N VAL A 192 9.40 3.19 -3.23
CA VAL A 192 10.78 2.81 -2.99
C VAL A 192 11.23 2.03 -4.21
N VAL A 193 12.16 2.60 -4.97
CA VAL A 193 12.76 1.94 -6.14
C VAL A 193 14.07 1.34 -5.66
N VAL A 194 14.20 0.04 -5.79
CA VAL A 194 15.36 -0.67 -5.24
C VAL A 194 16.16 -1.24 -6.41
N THR A 195 17.49 -1.21 -6.30
CA THR A 195 18.39 -1.67 -7.38
C THR A 195 19.76 -2.06 -6.84
N THR A 196 20.67 -2.47 -7.73
CA THR A 196 22.08 -2.70 -7.37
C THR A 196 22.94 -1.54 -7.86
N ALA A 197 24.11 -1.35 -7.24
CA ALA A 197 25.06 -0.30 -7.61
C ALA A 197 25.47 -0.30 -9.10
N HIS A 198 25.31 -1.43 -9.81
CA HIS A 198 25.71 -1.58 -11.21
C HIS A 198 24.55 -1.56 -12.21
N THR A 199 23.30 -1.46 -11.74
CA THR A 199 22.11 -1.56 -12.60
C THR A 199 21.13 -0.40 -12.44
N TRP A 200 21.49 0.63 -11.67
CA TRP A 200 20.58 1.72 -11.33
C TRP A 200 20.03 2.47 -12.56
N GLN A 201 20.76 2.48 -13.68
CA GLN A 201 20.32 3.12 -14.92
C GLN A 201 19.04 2.48 -15.49
N GLN A 202 18.81 1.19 -15.20
CA GLN A 202 17.64 0.45 -15.67
C GLN A 202 16.36 0.89 -14.95
N GLU A 203 16.48 1.62 -13.84
CA GLU A 203 15.35 1.99 -13.01
C GLU A 203 14.72 3.34 -13.39
N LYS A 204 15.26 4.01 -14.42
CA LYS A 204 14.81 5.35 -14.84
C LYS A 204 13.30 5.37 -15.11
N ASP A 205 12.81 4.42 -15.91
CA ASP A 205 11.40 4.36 -16.30
C ASP A 205 10.48 4.11 -15.09
N LEU A 206 10.95 3.37 -14.08
CA LEU A 206 10.20 3.12 -12.85
C LEU A 206 10.17 4.34 -11.93
N VAL A 207 11.29 5.07 -11.83
CA VAL A 207 11.36 6.35 -11.11
C VAL A 207 10.41 7.37 -11.77
N ASP A 208 10.45 7.47 -13.09
CA ASP A 208 9.62 8.39 -13.86
C ASP A 208 8.13 7.99 -13.77
N ALA A 209 7.81 6.69 -13.85
CA ALA A 209 6.44 6.20 -13.66
C ALA A 209 5.88 6.57 -12.28
N ALA A 210 6.64 6.36 -11.20
CA ALA A 210 6.21 6.74 -9.85
C ALA A 210 5.98 8.26 -9.72
N ARG A 211 6.89 9.06 -10.29
CA ARG A 211 6.78 10.54 -10.29
C ARG A 211 5.60 11.06 -11.10
N ASN A 212 5.31 10.46 -12.24
CA ASN A 212 4.15 10.80 -13.06
C ASN A 212 2.82 10.58 -12.33
N HIS A 213 2.82 9.74 -11.29
CA HIS A 213 1.70 9.55 -10.37
C HIS A 213 1.80 10.37 -9.07
N GLY A 214 2.72 11.33 -9.01
CA GLY A 214 2.88 12.23 -7.86
C GLY A 214 3.48 11.57 -6.61
N LEU A 215 4.02 10.36 -6.72
CA LEU A 215 4.54 9.63 -5.57
C LEU A 215 5.93 10.16 -5.17
N PRO A 216 6.17 10.46 -3.89
CA PRO A 216 7.53 10.64 -3.38
C PRO A 216 8.35 9.37 -3.59
N VAL A 217 9.52 9.51 -4.21
CA VAL A 217 10.42 8.39 -4.54
C VAL A 217 11.65 8.40 -3.63
N GLN A 218 12.01 7.21 -3.15
CA GLN A 218 13.32 6.90 -2.57
C GLN A 218 13.99 5.81 -3.39
N LEU A 219 15.20 6.05 -3.86
CA LEU A 219 16.04 5.02 -4.46
C LEU A 219 16.85 4.32 -3.38
N VAL A 220 16.80 3.00 -3.35
CA VAL A 220 17.62 2.16 -2.47
C VAL A 220 18.61 1.40 -3.33
N VAL A 221 19.90 1.57 -3.06
CA VAL A 221 20.97 0.96 -3.84
C VAL A 221 21.71 -0.06 -2.98
N ASP A 222 21.54 -1.33 -3.36
CA ASP A 222 22.32 -2.44 -2.82
C ASP A 222 23.78 -2.30 -3.24
N HIS A 223 24.66 -2.10 -2.26
CA HIS A 223 26.11 -2.05 -2.44
C HIS A 223 26.85 -3.10 -1.60
N SER A 224 26.15 -4.17 -1.19
CA SER A 224 26.71 -5.24 -0.36
C SER A 224 27.91 -5.98 -0.98
N ARG A 225 28.14 -5.86 -2.30
CA ARG A 225 29.13 -6.64 -3.05
C ARG A 225 30.03 -5.84 -3.99
N GLY A 226 30.51 -4.68 -3.60
CA GLY A 226 31.49 -3.97 -4.42
C GLY A 226 31.70 -2.50 -4.03
N PRO A 227 32.48 -1.76 -4.85
CA PRO A 227 32.55 -0.32 -4.71
C PRO A 227 31.16 0.28 -4.91
N GLY A 228 30.80 1.26 -4.08
CA GLY A 228 29.53 1.97 -4.19
C GLY A 228 29.36 2.67 -5.54
N PRO A 229 28.12 3.02 -5.92
CA PRO A 229 27.88 3.75 -7.16
C PRO A 229 28.49 5.15 -7.08
N ASP A 230 28.80 5.74 -8.23
CA ASP A 230 28.99 7.20 -8.31
C ASP A 230 27.64 7.88 -8.03
N LEU A 231 27.51 8.44 -6.82
CA LEU A 231 26.30 9.09 -6.35
C LEU A 231 25.92 10.31 -7.20
N ASN A 232 26.90 11.05 -7.74
CA ASN A 232 26.63 12.22 -8.56
C ASN A 232 26.07 11.80 -9.92
N ALA A 233 26.68 10.80 -10.55
CA ALA A 233 26.17 10.25 -11.81
C ALA A 233 24.77 9.63 -11.63
N LEU A 234 24.55 8.92 -10.51
CA LEU A 234 23.27 8.28 -10.19
C LEU A 234 22.15 9.31 -9.94
N THR A 235 22.40 10.31 -9.09
CA THR A 235 21.42 11.36 -8.79
C THR A 235 21.09 12.18 -10.03
N ALA A 236 22.10 12.57 -10.82
CA ALA A 236 21.89 13.27 -12.08
C ALA A 236 21.13 12.42 -13.10
N GLY A 237 21.50 11.14 -13.27
CA GLY A 237 20.91 10.26 -14.28
C GLY A 237 19.43 9.92 -14.03
N LEU A 238 19.03 9.81 -12.76
CA LEU A 238 17.66 9.56 -12.33
C LEU A 238 16.91 10.86 -11.95
N GLY A 239 17.59 12.01 -12.02
CA GLY A 239 17.04 13.31 -11.60
C GLY A 239 16.59 13.34 -10.13
N LEU A 240 17.26 12.59 -9.24
CA LEU A 240 16.95 12.49 -7.82
C LEU A 240 17.83 13.45 -7.02
N ALA A 241 17.32 14.01 -5.93
CA ALA A 241 18.14 14.73 -4.97
C ALA A 241 18.96 13.73 -4.12
N PRO A 242 20.13 14.12 -3.57
CA PRO A 242 20.99 13.22 -2.80
C PRO A 242 20.30 12.58 -1.59
N ASP A 243 19.37 13.28 -0.94
CA ASP A 243 18.61 12.73 0.18
C ASP A 243 17.60 11.66 -0.27
N GLN A 244 17.23 11.63 -1.55
CA GLN A 244 16.35 10.62 -2.15
C GLN A 244 17.07 9.31 -2.50
N VAL A 245 18.34 9.16 -2.10
CA VAL A 245 19.13 7.96 -2.35
C VAL A 245 19.62 7.39 -1.01
N THR A 246 19.30 6.12 -0.76
CA THR A 246 19.80 5.35 0.38
C THR A 246 20.77 4.29 -0.13
N LEU A 247 22.00 4.34 0.35
CA LEU A 247 22.95 3.25 0.20
C LEU A 247 22.79 2.30 1.39
N CYS A 248 22.41 1.05 1.15
CA CYS A 248 22.38 0.03 2.20
C CYS A 248 22.56 -1.37 1.64
N ASP A 249 22.90 -2.32 2.52
CA ASP A 249 22.66 -3.73 2.26
C ASP A 249 21.15 -4.00 2.35
N VAL A 250 20.53 -4.45 1.25
CA VAL A 250 19.08 -4.70 1.21
C VAL A 250 18.65 -5.89 2.06
N ASP A 251 19.58 -6.79 2.40
CA ASP A 251 19.31 -7.88 3.35
C ASP A 251 19.41 -7.40 4.81
N SER A 252 19.98 -6.22 5.05
CA SER A 252 20.01 -5.61 6.37
C SER A 252 18.63 -5.05 6.72
N GLY A 253 17.94 -5.70 7.65
CA GLY A 253 16.63 -5.23 8.13
C GLY A 253 16.65 -3.78 8.61
N SER A 254 17.72 -3.33 9.28
CA SER A 254 17.87 -1.93 9.71
C SER A 254 18.06 -0.95 8.55
N GLY A 255 18.79 -1.34 7.51
CA GLY A 255 19.01 -0.50 6.32
C GLY A 255 17.72 -0.35 5.51
N SER A 256 17.07 -1.46 5.22
CA SER A 256 15.81 -1.50 4.49
C SER A 256 14.68 -0.80 5.25
N TYR A 257 14.59 -0.97 6.58
CA TYR A 257 13.66 -0.22 7.43
C TYR A 257 13.94 1.29 7.41
N GLY A 258 15.21 1.69 7.50
CA GLY A 258 15.63 3.09 7.43
C GLY A 258 15.16 3.76 6.13
N ALA A 259 15.35 3.10 4.99
CA ALA A 259 14.90 3.61 3.69
C ALA A 259 13.38 3.83 3.62
N VAL A 260 12.58 2.88 4.13
CA VAL A 260 11.12 3.02 4.19
C VAL A 260 10.73 4.17 5.11
N ARG A 261 11.35 4.26 6.29
CA ARG A 261 11.10 5.33 7.24
C ARG A 261 11.40 6.70 6.63
N ASP A 262 12.52 6.83 5.93
CA ASP A 262 12.97 8.10 5.38
C ASP A 262 12.04 8.60 4.27
N VAL A 263 11.55 7.71 3.38
CA VAL A 263 10.57 8.09 2.36
C VAL A 263 9.24 8.51 2.99
N VAL A 264 8.76 7.79 4.01
CA VAL A 264 7.50 8.11 4.70
C VAL A 264 7.60 9.45 5.43
N HIS A 265 8.72 9.72 6.12
CA HIS A 265 8.94 11.02 6.77
C HIS A 265 9.01 12.17 5.77
N ARG A 266 9.62 11.97 4.60
CA ARG A 266 9.64 12.99 3.55
C ARG A 266 8.23 13.27 3.02
N SER A 267 7.45 12.23 2.74
CA SER A 267 6.05 12.38 2.30
C SER A 267 5.21 13.17 3.31
N CYS A 268 5.43 12.98 4.62
CA CYS A 268 4.77 13.76 5.67
C CYS A 268 5.15 15.25 5.63
N ARG A 269 6.34 15.62 5.16
CA ARG A 269 6.80 17.02 5.08
C ARG A 269 6.31 17.73 3.82
N LEU A 270 6.11 16.99 2.74
CA LEU A 270 5.65 17.52 1.44
C LEU A 270 4.12 17.61 1.35
N SER A 271 3.43 17.07 2.34
CA SER A 271 2.00 17.18 2.54
C SER A 271 1.59 18.65 2.82
N PRO A 272 0.72 19.26 2.00
CA PRO A 272 0.23 20.62 2.21
C PRO A 272 -0.88 20.63 3.25
N VAL A 273 -0.55 20.38 4.51
CA VAL A 273 -1.47 20.60 5.65
C VAL A 273 -0.89 21.72 6.50
N PRO A 274 -1.64 22.81 6.77
CA PRO A 274 -1.26 23.77 7.78
C PRO A 274 -1.22 23.01 9.10
N ARG A 275 -0.08 23.06 9.81
CA ARG A 275 0.06 22.53 11.17
C ARG A 275 -1.12 23.05 11.98
N THR A 276 -2.14 22.23 12.20
CA THR A 276 -3.18 22.54 13.17
C THR A 276 -2.45 22.54 14.50
N SER A 277 -2.33 23.75 15.06
CA SER A 277 -1.84 23.98 16.40
C SER A 277 -2.57 23.02 17.34
N VAL A 278 -1.81 22.11 17.95
CA VAL A 278 -2.26 21.36 19.11
C VAL A 278 -2.69 22.40 20.15
N PRO A 279 -3.96 22.43 20.61
CA PRO A 279 -4.31 23.30 21.71
C PRO A 279 -3.54 22.83 22.95
N GLU A 280 -2.82 23.75 23.59
CA GLU A 280 -2.14 23.47 24.85
C GLU A 280 -3.16 22.96 25.88
N PRO A 281 -2.82 21.94 26.67
CA PRO A 281 -3.67 21.50 27.76
C PRO A 281 -3.73 22.62 28.82
N CYS A 282 -4.95 23.05 29.15
CA CYS A 282 -5.23 23.90 30.31
C CYS A 282 -4.86 23.21 31.63
#